data_AF-A0A662J2Y7-F1
#
_entry.id   AF-A0A662J2Y7-F1
#
_cell.length_a   1.000
_cell.length_b   1.000
_cell.length_c   1.000
_cell.angle_alpha   90.00
_cell.angle_beta   90.00
_cell.angle_gamma   90.00
#
_symmetry.space_group_name_H-M   'P 1'
#
loop_
_entity.id
_entity.type
_entity.pdbx_description
1 polymer ?
#
loop_
_entity_poly.entity_id
_entity_poly.type
_entity_poly.pdbx_seq_one_letter_code
_entity_poly.pdbx_strand_id
1 'polypeptide(L)'
;MDFLRANLAPDESWYLLWETRTRLAESFLSAYGRAEGPRCFMLAGLGAGWCSESFGLPLVAREVLCVARGDRSCRFLVAHRSRFLDLAREDWVRKPTSEFSATRLRL
;
A
#
# COMPACT_ATOMS: atom_id res chain seq x y z
N MET A 1 7.77 7.62 -3.98
CA MET A 1 6.49 7.20 -3.40
C MET A 1 5.43 7.77 -4.29
N ASP A 2 4.60 6.90 -4.86
CA ASP A 2 3.62 7.25 -5.90
C ASP A 2 2.22 6.87 -5.42
N PHE A 3 1.30 7.84 -5.46
CA PHE A 3 -0.11 7.60 -5.16
C PHE A 3 -0.82 7.19 -6.43
N LEU A 4 -1.34 5.96 -6.44
CA LEU A 4 -1.89 5.34 -7.65
C LEU A 4 -3.39 5.55 -7.78
N ARG A 5 -4.11 5.42 -6.67
CA ARG A 5 -5.56 5.59 -6.61
C ARG A 5 -5.98 5.93 -5.20
N ALA A 6 -6.93 6.85 -5.05
CA ALA A 6 -7.45 7.21 -3.74
C ALA A 6 -8.92 7.59 -3.83
N ASN A 7 -9.63 7.35 -2.74
CA ASN A 7 -10.85 8.05 -2.36
C ASN A 7 -10.64 8.51 -0.91
N LEU A 8 -10.61 9.82 -0.67
CA LEU A 8 -10.33 10.39 0.65
C LEU A 8 -11.58 10.94 1.33
N ALA A 9 -12.77 10.47 0.91
CA ALA A 9 -14.02 10.80 1.58
C ALA A 9 -13.96 10.39 3.07
N PRO A 10 -14.45 11.22 4.02
CA PRO A 10 -14.34 10.95 5.45
C PRO A 10 -15.40 9.93 5.93
N ASP A 11 -15.51 8.80 5.24
CA ASP A 11 -16.48 7.73 5.51
C ASP A 11 -15.87 6.33 5.20
N GLU A 12 -16.69 5.27 5.24
CA GLU A 12 -16.21 3.91 5.02
C GLU A 12 -15.69 3.65 3.60
N SER A 13 -15.94 4.55 2.64
CA SER A 13 -15.42 4.46 1.28
C SER A 13 -13.97 4.93 1.14
N TRP A 14 -13.35 5.41 2.23
CA TRP A 14 -11.96 5.87 2.25
C TRP A 14 -10.99 4.75 1.86
N TYR A 15 -10.11 5.01 0.90
CA TYR A 15 -8.95 4.17 0.58
C TYR A 15 -7.81 4.95 -0.08
N LEU A 16 -6.60 4.39 0.04
CA LEU A 16 -5.39 4.86 -0.60
C LEU A 16 -4.55 3.67 -1.09
N LEU A 17 -4.27 3.63 -2.39
CA LEU A 17 -3.32 2.72 -3.00
C LEU A 17 -2.06 3.48 -3.37
N TRP A 18 -0.92 3.03 -2.86
CA TRP A 18 0.35 3.70 -3.09
C TRP A 18 1.51 2.73 -3.25
N GLU A 19 2.55 3.19 -3.93
CA GLU A 19 3.76 2.44 -4.20
C GLU A 19 5.02 3.14 -3.73
N THR A 20 6.03 2.34 -3.41
CA THR A 20 7.38 2.84 -3.17
C THR A 20 8.42 1.76 -3.45
N ARG A 21 9.67 2.19 -3.65
CA ARG A 21 10.84 1.34 -3.50
C ARG A 21 11.44 1.65 -2.13
N THR A 22 11.28 0.71 -1.20
CA THR A 22 11.75 0.87 0.18
C THR A 22 12.97 0.01 0.42
N ARG A 23 13.93 0.58 1.16
CA ARG A 23 15.12 -0.14 1.63
C ARG A 23 14.77 -1.32 2.53
N LEU A 24 13.59 -1.33 3.18
CA LEU A 24 13.16 -2.47 4.01
C LEU A 24 13.08 -3.77 3.20
N ALA A 25 12.53 -3.71 1.98
CA ALA A 25 12.43 -4.87 1.10
C ALA A 25 13.81 -5.27 0.55
N GLU A 26 14.62 -4.29 0.17
CA GLU A 26 15.98 -4.52 -0.35
C GLU A 26 16.90 -5.14 0.72
N SER A 27 16.85 -4.62 1.95
CA SER A 27 17.59 -5.17 3.09
C SER A 27 17.13 -6.58 3.44
N PHE A 28 15.81 -6.86 3.40
CA PHE A 28 15.32 -8.23 3.57
C PHE A 28 15.88 -9.16 2.49
N LEU A 29 15.76 -8.77 1.22
CA LEU A 29 16.23 -9.57 0.08
C LEU A 29 17.74 -9.84 0.16
N SER A 30 18.53 -8.85 0.55
CA SER A 30 19.97 -9.00 0.73
C SER A 30 20.36 -9.92 1.88
N ALA A 31 19.60 -9.93 2.98
CA ALA A 31 19.94 -10.69 4.18
C ALA A 31 19.37 -12.12 4.17
N TYR A 32 18.19 -12.31 3.58
CA TYR A 32 17.42 -13.55 3.69
C TYR A 32 17.00 -14.15 2.35
N GLY A 33 17.34 -13.50 1.23
CA GLY A 33 16.91 -13.92 -0.09
C GLY A 33 15.43 -13.66 -0.36
N ARG A 34 14.88 -14.35 -1.37
CA ARG A 34 13.52 -14.11 -1.84
C ARG A 34 12.50 -14.56 -0.79
N ALA A 35 11.55 -13.68 -0.50
CA ALA A 35 10.44 -13.95 0.40
C ALA A 35 9.28 -14.67 -0.30
N GLU A 36 8.57 -15.53 0.43
CA GLU A 36 7.30 -16.11 -0.03
C GLU A 36 6.13 -15.10 -0.04
N GLY A 37 6.28 -14.00 0.70
CA GLY A 37 5.24 -13.00 0.86
C GLY A 37 5.77 -11.61 1.14
N PRO A 38 4.88 -10.62 1.33
CA PRO A 38 5.26 -9.28 1.72
C PRO A 38 6.06 -9.25 3.03
N ARG A 39 6.96 -8.27 3.18
CA ARG A 39 7.90 -8.19 4.31
C ARG A 39 8.03 -6.78 4.90
N CYS A 40 7.48 -5.76 4.27
CA CYS A 40 7.54 -4.39 4.77
C CYS A 40 6.43 -4.11 5.82
N PHE A 41 6.35 -4.99 6.83
CA PHE A 41 5.32 -4.92 7.88
C PHE A 41 5.33 -3.59 8.62
N MET A 42 6.53 -3.07 8.93
CA MET A 42 6.70 -1.77 9.58
C MET A 42 6.07 -0.63 8.77
N LEU A 43 6.26 -0.65 7.44
CA LEU A 43 5.75 0.41 6.57
C LEU A 43 4.23 0.32 6.39
N ALA A 44 3.68 -0.90 6.38
CA ALA A 44 2.23 -1.11 6.46
C ALA A 44 1.66 -0.57 7.79
N GLY A 45 2.29 -0.92 8.92
CA GLY A 45 1.87 -0.42 10.24
C GLY A 45 1.93 1.10 10.35
N LEU A 46 3.02 1.70 9.87
CA LEU A 46 3.19 3.15 9.79
C LEU A 46 2.07 3.79 8.95
N GLY A 47 1.80 3.25 7.76
CA GLY A 47 0.73 3.74 6.87
C GLY A 47 -0.66 3.66 7.52
N ALA A 48 -0.98 2.57 8.21
CA ALA A 48 -2.25 2.43 8.92
C ALA A 48 -2.40 3.46 10.05
N GLY A 49 -1.37 3.62 10.88
CA GLY A 49 -1.38 4.53 12.02
C GLY A 49 -1.49 6.00 11.60
N TRP A 50 -0.61 6.46 10.70
CA TRP A 50 -0.64 7.85 10.22
C TRP A 50 -1.96 8.23 9.58
N CYS A 51 -2.50 7.38 8.70
CA CYS A 51 -3.77 7.68 8.06
C CYS A 51 -4.92 7.66 9.09
N SER A 52 -4.95 6.68 10.00
CA SER A 52 -6.02 6.60 11.00
C SER A 52 -6.06 7.84 11.88
N GLU A 53 -4.89 8.28 12.37
CA GLU A 53 -4.77 9.49 13.19
C GLU A 53 -5.14 10.75 12.40
N SER A 54 -4.61 10.87 11.18
CA SER A 54 -4.78 12.08 10.37
C SER A 54 -6.22 12.30 9.89
N PHE A 55 -6.98 11.22 9.68
CA PHE A 55 -8.36 11.28 9.16
C PHE A 55 -9.43 10.94 10.21
N GLY A 56 -9.04 10.53 11.42
CA GLY A 56 -9.98 10.14 12.48
C GLY A 56 -10.81 8.89 12.14
N LEU A 57 -10.31 8.02 11.27
CA LEU A 57 -11.00 6.84 10.77
C LEU A 57 -10.25 5.55 11.17
N PRO A 58 -10.95 4.42 11.36
CA PRO A 58 -10.30 3.15 11.68
C PRO A 58 -9.76 2.48 10.41
N LEU A 59 -8.60 2.94 9.95
CA LEU A 59 -7.97 2.50 8.71
C LEU A 59 -6.98 1.36 8.97
N VAL A 60 -6.95 0.39 8.06
CA VAL A 60 -6.01 -0.73 8.09
C VAL A 60 -5.19 -0.73 6.80
N ALA A 61 -3.94 -1.19 6.89
CA ALA A 61 -3.04 -1.24 5.74
C ALA A 61 -2.44 -2.64 5.57
N ARG A 62 -2.29 -3.07 4.31
CA ARG A 62 -1.46 -4.23 3.97
C ARG A 62 -0.63 -3.98 2.73
N GLU A 63 0.55 -4.57 2.73
CA GLU A 63 1.39 -4.69 1.55
C GLU A 63 0.83 -5.80 0.63
N VAL A 64 0.56 -5.48 -0.63
CA VAL A 64 -0.04 -6.38 -1.63
C VAL A 64 0.97 -6.84 -2.70
N LEU A 65 1.96 -5.99 -3.00
CA LEU A 65 3.14 -6.28 -3.82
C LEU A 65 4.40 -5.95 -3.02
N CYS A 66 5.47 -6.72 -3.17
CA CYS A 66 6.71 -6.53 -2.41
C CYS A 66 7.94 -6.87 -3.26
N VAL A 67 8.94 -5.99 -3.25
CA VAL A 67 10.22 -6.24 -3.93
C VAL A 67 10.91 -7.49 -3.39
N ALA A 68 10.81 -7.77 -2.09
CA ALA A 68 11.39 -8.98 -1.49
C ALA A 68 10.75 -10.28 -2.02
N ARG A 69 9.49 -10.22 -2.49
CA ARG A 69 8.79 -11.34 -3.15
C ARG A 69 9.12 -11.45 -4.64
N GLY A 70 9.79 -10.45 -5.21
CA GLY A 70 10.13 -10.35 -6.63
C GLY A 70 9.23 -9.41 -7.44
N ASP A 71 8.37 -8.62 -6.80
CA ASP A 71 7.59 -7.58 -7.50
C ASP A 71 8.47 -6.36 -7.85
N ARG A 72 8.03 -5.53 -8.82
CA ARG A 72 8.82 -4.36 -9.29
C ARG A 72 8.90 -3.20 -8.29
N SER A 73 7.93 -3.13 -7.38
CA SER A 73 7.75 -2.11 -6.36
C SER A 73 6.99 -2.71 -5.17
N CYS A 74 7.11 -2.07 -4.00
CA CYS A 74 6.26 -2.40 -2.87
C CYS A 74 4.97 -1.58 -2.99
N ARG A 75 3.82 -2.24 -2.91
CA ARG A 75 2.50 -1.60 -3.03
C ARG A 75 1.69 -1.85 -1.78
N PHE A 76 1.03 -0.81 -1.30
CA PHE A 76 0.24 -0.84 -0.09
C PHE A 76 -1.18 -0.37 -0.39
N LEU A 77 -2.16 -1.11 0.10
CA LEU A 77 -3.54 -0.67 0.19
C LEU A 77 -3.80 -0.28 1.64
N VAL A 78 -4.26 0.95 1.84
CA VAL A 78 -4.85 1.42 3.09
C VAL A 78 -6.33 1.63 2.83
N ALA A 79 -7.20 1.13 3.69
CA ALA A 79 -8.64 1.35 3.55
C ALA A 79 -9.37 1.27 4.90
N HIS A 80 -10.61 1.74 4.92
CA HIS A 80 -11.47 1.57 6.08
C HIS A 80 -11.64 0.08 6.45
N ARG A 81 -11.55 -0.24 7.75
CA ARG A 81 -11.56 -1.63 8.25
C ARG A 81 -12.75 -2.46 7.77
N SER A 82 -13.93 -1.85 7.59
CA SER A 82 -15.15 -2.55 7.15
C SER A 82 -15.15 -2.89 5.66
N ARG A 83 -14.34 -2.20 4.84
CA ARG A 83 -14.29 -2.37 3.38
C ARG A 83 -12.98 -2.96 2.88
N PHE A 84 -11.98 -3.10 3.75
CA PHE A 84 -10.64 -3.52 3.36
C PHE A 84 -10.61 -4.85 2.60
N LEU A 85 -11.33 -5.87 3.09
CA LEU A 85 -11.31 -7.20 2.46
C LEU A 85 -11.93 -7.19 1.05
N ASP A 86 -12.98 -6.40 0.85
CA ASP A 86 -13.61 -6.25 -0.46
C ASP A 86 -12.68 -5.53 -1.42
N LEU A 87 -12.15 -4.38 -0.99
CA LEU A 87 -11.20 -3.59 -1.80
C LEU A 87 -9.94 -4.39 -2.14
N ALA A 88 -9.41 -5.18 -1.21
CA ALA A 88 -8.21 -5.99 -1.43
C ALA A 88 -8.39 -7.10 -2.50
N ARG A 89 -9.63 -7.47 -2.81
CA ARG A 89 -9.98 -8.45 -3.85
C ARG A 89 -10.17 -7.83 -5.22
N GLU A 90 -10.28 -6.51 -5.29
CA GLU A 90 -10.46 -5.81 -6.56
C GLU A 90 -9.24 -5.96 -7.47
N ASP A 91 -9.49 -6.25 -8.75
CA ASP A 91 -8.43 -6.51 -9.74
C ASP A 91 -7.46 -5.33 -9.88
N TRP A 92 -7.96 -4.11 -9.75
CA TRP A 92 -7.15 -2.92 -9.88
C TRP A 92 -6.06 -2.83 -8.82
N VAL A 93 -6.23 -3.41 -7.62
CA VAL A 93 -5.21 -3.34 -6.56
C VAL A 93 -3.85 -3.89 -7.01
N ARG A 94 -3.83 -4.84 -7.96
CA ARG A 94 -2.61 -5.49 -8.44
C ARG A 94 -2.25 -5.13 -9.89
N LYS A 95 -3.04 -4.30 -10.57
CA LYS A 95 -2.75 -3.86 -11.95
C LYS A 95 -1.38 -3.17 -12.05
N PRO A 96 -0.67 -3.29 -13.18
CA PRO A 96 0.59 -2.59 -13.41
C PRO A 96 0.49 -1.09 -13.12
N THR A 97 1.55 -0.49 -12.56
CA THR A 97 1.63 0.95 -12.25
C THR A 97 1.32 1.83 -13.46
N SER A 98 1.64 1.37 -14.67
CA SER A 98 1.37 2.07 -15.94
C SER A 98 -0.12 2.25 -16.26
N GLU A 99 -1.02 1.50 -15.63
CA GLU A 99 -2.47 1.67 -15.79
C GLU A 99 -3.05 2.77 -14.89
N PHE A 100 -2.23 3.36 -14.02
CA PHE A 100 -2.65 4.46 -13.15
C PHE A 100 -2.11 5.77 -13.69
N SER A 101 -3.01 6.75 -13.82
CA SER A 101 -2.63 8.15 -13.99
C SER A 101 -1.97 8.59 -12.69
N ALA A 102 -0.64 8.47 -12.59
CA ALA A 102 0.10 8.90 -11.42
C ALA A 102 -0.25 10.36 -11.12
N THR A 103 -1.07 10.57 -10.09
CA THR A 103 -1.42 11.92 -9.64
C THR A 103 -0.21 12.39 -8.86
N ARG A 104 0.75 13.01 -9.55
CA ARG A 104 1.80 13.77 -8.88
C ARG A 104 1.13 14.91 -8.15
N LEU A 105 0.91 14.71 -6.85
CA LEU A 105 0.65 15.81 -5.94
C LEU A 105 1.86 16.72 -6.01
N ARG A 106 1.71 17.87 -6.69
CA ARG A 106 2.66 18.97 -6.58
C ARG A 106 2.40 19.60 -5.22
N LEU A 107 3.19 19.19 -4.23
CA LEU A 107 3.30 19.87 -2.94
C LEU A 107 4.23 21.07 -3.10
#